data_AF-A0A953E9P7-F1
#
_entry.id   AF-A0A953E9P7-F1
#
_cell.length_a   1.000
_cell.length_b   1.000
_cell.length_c   1.000
_cell.angle_alpha   90.00
_cell.angle_beta   90.00
_cell.angle_gamma   90.00
#
_symmetry.space_group_name_H-M   'P 1'
#
loop_
_entity.id
_entity.type
_entity.pdbx_description
1 polymer ?
#
loop_
_entity_poly.entity_id
_entity_poly.type
_entity_poly.pdbx_seq_one_letter_code
_entity_poly.pdbx_strand_id
1 'polypeptide(L)'
;MRSIPSLLLACLLAACGEGTPVATAPVGNQDWIVGQAATIGMLTRAAFVCGIALPTQVQDRAARIEAQALRIREVQGGLAARDAFLHALQPPEFDPHRRGRDRTDWCNARRAEIARMDAMLSGPEGAALAQQAEAARQ
;
A
#
# COMPACT_ATOMS: atom_id res chain seq x y z
N MET A 1 67.18 -22.94 10.87
CA MET A 1 66.03 -23.82 10.57
C MET A 1 65.13 -23.88 11.80
N ARG A 2 63.96 -23.24 11.73
CA ARG A 2 62.79 -23.45 12.61
C ARG A 2 61.59 -22.83 11.91
N SER A 3 60.85 -23.67 11.19
CA SER A 3 59.65 -23.33 10.44
C SER A 3 58.44 -23.36 11.37
N ILE A 4 57.67 -22.28 11.41
CA ILE A 4 56.39 -22.19 12.14
C ILE A 4 55.29 -22.62 11.16
N PRO A 5 54.37 -23.52 11.53
CA PRO A 5 53.43 -24.14 10.60
C PRO A 5 52.22 -23.23 10.31
N SER A 6 52.05 -22.88 9.04
CA SER A 6 50.97 -22.05 8.46
C SER A 6 49.58 -22.71 8.42
N LEU A 7 49.20 -23.52 9.42
CA LEU A 7 47.98 -24.34 9.37
C LEU A 7 46.73 -23.72 10.02
N LEU A 8 46.77 -22.46 10.48
CA LEU A 8 45.64 -21.83 11.17
C LEU A 8 44.84 -20.82 10.33
N LEU A 9 45.21 -20.59 9.07
CA LEU A 9 44.62 -19.51 8.25
C LEU A 9 43.66 -19.99 7.15
N ALA A 10 43.13 -21.21 7.23
CA ALA A 10 42.27 -21.78 6.18
C ALA A 10 40.78 -21.90 6.56
N CYS A 11 40.38 -21.67 7.81
CA CYS A 11 39.00 -21.90 8.26
C CYS A 11 38.08 -20.67 8.26
N LEU A 12 38.49 -19.52 7.70
CA LEU A 12 37.74 -18.25 7.83
C LEU A 12 37.07 -17.73 6.55
N LEU A 13 36.99 -18.51 5.47
CA LEU A 13 36.46 -18.05 4.18
C LEU A 13 35.16 -18.72 3.70
N ALA A 14 34.42 -19.40 4.58
CA ALA A 14 33.14 -20.05 4.23
C ALA A 14 31.89 -19.29 4.73
N ALA A 15 31.93 -17.95 4.76
CA ALA A 15 30.77 -17.12 5.08
C ALA A 15 30.68 -15.92 4.13
N CYS A 16 30.40 -16.19 2.85
CA CYS A 16 30.01 -15.17 1.89
C CYS A 16 28.64 -15.52 1.31
N GLY A 17 27.63 -14.90 1.91
CA GLY A 17 26.35 -14.49 1.32
C GLY A 17 25.73 -15.44 0.31
N GLU A 18 24.94 -16.39 0.79
CA GLU A 18 23.79 -16.85 0.03
C GLU A 18 22.86 -15.65 -0.12
N GLY A 19 22.95 -14.98 -1.27
CA GLY A 19 21.94 -14.04 -1.70
C GLY A 19 20.63 -14.79 -1.74
N THR A 20 19.77 -14.54 -0.74
CA THR A 20 18.42 -15.03 -0.71
C THR A 20 17.78 -14.67 -2.05
N PRO A 21 17.25 -15.63 -2.82
CA PRO A 21 16.50 -15.28 -4.01
C PRO A 21 15.36 -14.37 -3.53
N VAL A 22 15.35 -13.13 -4.03
CA VAL A 22 14.22 -12.22 -3.88
C VAL A 22 13.03 -12.98 -4.39
N ALA A 23 12.16 -13.41 -3.48
CA ALA A 23 10.93 -14.10 -3.82
C ALA A 23 10.11 -13.11 -4.62
N THR A 24 10.12 -13.26 -5.94
CA THR A 24 9.22 -12.52 -6.81
C THR A 24 7.82 -12.93 -6.43
N ALA A 25 7.15 -12.10 -5.63
CA ALA A 25 5.75 -12.31 -5.31
C ALA A 25 5.00 -12.55 -6.63
N PRO A 26 4.15 -13.60 -6.72
CA PRO A 26 3.49 -13.95 -7.96
C PRO A 26 2.73 -12.72 -8.49
N VAL A 27 2.92 -12.42 -9.77
CA VAL A 27 2.40 -11.23 -10.47
C VAL A 27 0.89 -11.03 -10.23
N GLY A 28 0.13 -12.12 -10.07
CA GLY A 28 -1.30 -12.07 -9.74
C GLY A 28 -1.66 -11.48 -8.37
N ASN A 29 -0.74 -11.45 -7.40
CA ASN A 29 -0.99 -10.85 -6.08
C ASN A 29 -0.77 -9.32 -6.10
N GLN A 30 0.10 -8.82 -6.99
CA GLN A 30 0.42 -7.39 -7.07
C GLN A 30 -0.74 -6.58 -7.66
N ASP A 31 -1.33 -7.04 -8.76
CA ASP A 31 -2.48 -6.37 -9.38
C ASP A 31 -3.69 -6.33 -8.45
N TRP A 32 -3.87 -7.38 -7.65
CA TRP A 32 -4.89 -7.43 -6.62
C TRP A 32 -4.63 -6.40 -5.51
N ILE A 33 -3.40 -6.32 -4.97
CA ILE A 33 -3.03 -5.29 -3.97
C ILE A 33 -3.28 -3.88 -4.52
N VAL A 34 -2.88 -3.63 -5.76
CA VAL A 34 -3.07 -2.32 -6.41
C VAL A 34 -4.56 -1.99 -6.61
N GLY A 35 -5.40 -2.97 -6.98
CA GLY A 35 -6.84 -2.79 -7.10
C GLY A 35 -7.53 -2.50 -5.76
N GLN A 36 -7.14 -3.22 -4.70
CA GLN A 36 -7.63 -2.97 -3.34
C GLN A 36 -7.20 -1.59 -2.84
N ALA A 37 -5.93 -1.25 -3.02
CA ALA A 37 -5.39 0.06 -2.65
C ALA A 37 -6.11 1.21 -3.36
N ALA A 38 -6.50 1.03 -4.64
CA ALA A 38 -7.25 2.06 -5.36
C ALA A 38 -8.62 2.31 -4.72
N THR A 39 -9.34 1.24 -4.38
CA THR A 39 -10.66 1.34 -3.74
C THR A 39 -10.54 1.97 -2.35
N ILE A 40 -9.59 1.51 -1.54
CA ILE A 40 -9.35 2.01 -0.18
C ILE A 40 -8.91 3.47 -0.21
N GLY A 41 -7.97 3.84 -1.07
CA GLY A 41 -7.45 5.20 -1.19
C GLY A 41 -8.52 6.20 -1.64
N MET A 42 -9.39 5.80 -2.59
CA MET A 42 -10.54 6.60 -3.00
C MET A 42 -11.52 6.82 -1.84
N LEU A 43 -11.90 5.76 -1.12
CA LEU A 43 -12.87 5.84 -0.02
C LEU A 43 -12.31 6.58 1.19
N THR A 44 -11.00 6.51 1.45
CA THR A 44 -10.33 7.27 2.51
C THR A 44 -10.37 8.76 2.21
N ARG A 45 -10.07 9.17 0.98
CA ARG A 45 -10.22 10.57 0.53
C ARG A 45 -11.68 11.02 0.51
N ALA A 46 -12.60 10.13 0.14
CA ALA A 46 -14.03 10.41 0.22
C ALA A 46 -14.48 10.64 1.66
N ALA A 47 -14.02 9.85 2.63
CA ALA A 47 -14.30 10.07 4.04
C ALA A 47 -13.83 11.45 4.51
N PHE A 48 -12.62 11.85 4.14
CA PHE A 48 -12.09 13.18 4.42
C PHE A 48 -12.96 14.30 3.82
N VAL A 49 -13.27 14.22 2.52
CA VAL A 49 -14.14 15.19 1.84
C VAL A 49 -15.54 15.22 2.42
N CYS A 50 -16.06 14.10 2.92
CA CYS A 50 -17.39 14.01 3.48
C CYS A 50 -17.47 14.31 4.98
N GLY A 51 -16.33 14.63 5.63
CA GLY A 51 -16.28 14.89 7.07
C GLY A 51 -16.59 13.65 7.92
N ILE A 52 -16.35 12.45 7.37
CA ILE A 52 -16.53 11.18 8.08
C ILE A 52 -15.19 10.83 8.73
N ALA A 53 -15.16 10.83 10.06
CA ALA A 53 -13.98 10.47 10.81
C ALA A 53 -13.74 8.95 10.73
N LEU A 54 -12.54 8.56 10.29
CA LEU A 54 -12.08 7.18 10.32
C LEU A 54 -11.19 6.96 11.56
N PRO A 55 -11.26 5.79 12.22
CA PRO A 55 -10.33 5.44 13.30
C PRO A 55 -8.85 5.53 12.84
N THR A 56 -7.94 5.96 13.71
CA THR A 56 -6.51 6.06 13.38
C THR A 56 -5.94 4.74 12.85
N GLN A 57 -6.31 3.62 13.47
CA GLN A 57 -5.90 2.29 13.01
C GLN A 57 -6.30 1.98 11.57
N VAL A 58 -7.45 2.49 11.12
CA VAL A 58 -7.96 2.30 9.76
C VAL A 58 -7.16 3.15 8.78
N GLN A 59 -6.87 4.40 9.16
CA GLN A 59 -6.02 5.30 8.38
C GLN A 59 -4.61 4.72 8.21
N ASP A 60 -4.02 4.18 9.28
CA ASP A 60 -2.69 3.56 9.25
C ASP A 60 -2.65 2.34 8.33
N ARG A 61 -3.66 1.47 8.40
CA ARG A 61 -3.77 0.29 7.52
C ARG A 61 -3.96 0.72 6.06
N ALA A 62 -4.84 1.66 5.79
CA ALA A 62 -5.05 2.22 4.46
C ALA A 62 -3.74 2.81 3.88
N ALA A 63 -3.00 3.58 4.68
CA ALA A 63 -1.73 4.17 4.27
C ALA A 63 -0.66 3.13 3.93
N ARG A 64 -0.57 2.03 4.70
CA ARG A 64 0.38 0.94 4.44
C ARG A 64 0.10 0.22 3.13
N ILE A 65 -1.19 -0.04 2.85
CA ILE A 65 -1.67 -0.67 1.63
C ILE A 65 -1.41 0.24 0.43
N GLU A 66 -1.75 1.52 0.54
CA GLU A 66 -1.53 2.51 -0.53
C GLU A 66 -0.03 2.70 -0.82
N ALA A 67 0.81 2.81 0.22
CA ALA A 67 2.26 2.92 0.05
C ALA A 67 2.85 1.76 -0.76
N GLN A 68 2.32 0.54 -0.56
CA GLN A 68 2.75 -0.59 -1.36
C GLN A 68 2.28 -0.49 -2.81
N ALA A 69 1.03 -0.11 -3.05
CA ALA A 69 0.53 0.05 -4.42
C ALA A 69 1.30 1.14 -5.18
N LEU A 70 1.66 2.24 -4.51
CA LEU A 70 2.52 3.28 -5.09
C LEU A 70 3.89 2.74 -5.50
N ARG A 71 4.53 1.95 -4.62
CA ARG A 71 5.80 1.29 -4.94
C ARG A 71 5.66 0.34 -6.13
N ILE A 72 4.61 -0.49 -6.16
CA ILE A 72 4.35 -1.40 -7.29
C ILE A 72 4.20 -0.62 -8.59
N ARG A 73 3.38 0.44 -8.60
CA ARG A 73 3.19 1.29 -9.78
C ARG A 73 4.48 1.96 -10.23
N GLU A 74 5.28 2.45 -9.29
CA GLU A 74 6.58 3.07 -9.58
C GLU A 74 7.57 2.06 -10.18
N VAL A 75 7.63 0.83 -9.66
CA VAL A 75 8.48 -0.23 -10.23
C VAL A 75 8.01 -0.64 -11.63
N GLN A 76 6.69 -0.74 -11.85
CA GLN A 76 6.13 -1.20 -13.13
C GLN A 76 6.17 -0.15 -14.24
N GLY A 77 6.06 1.14 -13.91
CA GLY A 77 5.90 2.20 -14.92
C GLY A 77 6.51 3.55 -14.54
N GLY A 78 7.40 3.57 -13.55
CA GLY A 78 8.09 4.77 -13.08
C GLY A 78 7.15 5.78 -12.41
N LEU A 79 7.66 7.00 -12.26
CA LEU A 79 6.93 8.11 -11.62
C LEU A 79 5.60 8.42 -12.32
N ALA A 80 5.53 8.31 -13.64
CA ALA A 80 4.31 8.57 -14.39
C ALA A 80 3.16 7.62 -13.99
N ALA A 81 3.45 6.32 -13.81
CA ALA A 81 2.44 5.36 -13.38
C ALA A 81 2.01 5.57 -11.92
N ARG A 82 2.95 5.95 -11.05
CA ARG A 82 2.65 6.33 -9.66
C ARG A 82 1.75 7.56 -9.60
N ASP A 83 2.07 8.60 -10.36
CA ASP A 83 1.35 9.86 -10.35
C ASP A 83 -0.04 9.70 -10.99
N ALA A 84 -0.16 8.90 -12.06
CA ALA A 84 -1.45 8.52 -12.63
C ALA A 84 -2.33 7.76 -11.64
N PHE A 85 -1.74 6.86 -10.85
CA PHE A 85 -2.45 6.17 -9.77
C PHE A 85 -2.94 7.18 -8.73
N LEU A 86 -2.09 8.08 -8.22
CA LEU A 86 -2.50 9.12 -7.26
C LEU A 86 -3.59 10.05 -7.79
N HIS A 87 -3.54 10.38 -9.08
CA HIS A 87 -4.55 11.20 -9.73
C HIS A 87 -5.91 10.48 -9.78
N ALA A 88 -5.93 9.18 -10.07
CA ALA A 88 -7.16 8.38 -10.12
C ALA A 88 -7.88 8.25 -8.76
N LEU A 89 -7.19 8.52 -7.64
CA LEU A 89 -7.78 8.47 -6.31
C LEU A 89 -8.46 9.78 -5.89
N GLN A 90 -8.27 10.85 -6.66
CA GLN A 90 -8.78 12.16 -6.27
C GLN A 90 -10.32 12.19 -6.30
N PRO A 91 -10.95 12.86 -5.32
CA PRO A 91 -12.36 13.22 -5.39
C PRO A 91 -12.65 14.05 -6.65
N PRO A 92 -13.90 14.05 -7.15
CA PRO A 92 -14.27 14.94 -8.25
C PRO A 92 -14.20 16.39 -7.81
N GLU A 93 -14.07 17.29 -8.79
CA GLU A 93 -14.29 18.71 -8.55
C GLU A 93 -15.78 18.98 -8.31
N PHE A 94 -16.09 19.78 -7.30
CA PHE A 94 -17.45 20.19 -6.99
C PHE A 94 -17.72 21.59 -7.53
N ASP A 95 -18.87 21.78 -8.15
CA ASP A 95 -19.30 23.02 -8.74
C ASP A 95 -19.68 24.04 -7.64
N PRO A 96 -18.95 25.16 -7.51
CA PRO A 96 -19.25 26.18 -6.51
C PRO A 96 -20.65 26.82 -6.72
N HIS A 97 -21.15 26.85 -7.96
CA HIS A 97 -22.49 27.39 -8.28
C HIS A 97 -23.62 26.50 -7.74
N ARG A 98 -23.35 25.21 -7.48
CA ARG A 98 -24.33 24.30 -6.87
C ARG A 98 -24.45 24.45 -5.36
N ARG A 99 -23.68 25.35 -4.74
CA ARG A 99 -23.71 25.64 -3.29
C ARG A 99 -23.55 24.36 -2.44
N GLY A 100 -22.70 23.44 -2.91
CA GLY A 100 -22.38 22.18 -2.21
C GLY A 100 -23.41 21.05 -2.35
N ARG A 101 -24.49 21.21 -3.13
CA ARG A 101 -25.49 20.13 -3.33
C ARG A 101 -24.88 18.89 -3.97
N ASP A 102 -24.06 19.06 -4.99
CA ASP A 102 -23.31 17.98 -5.64
C ASP A 102 -22.36 17.25 -4.69
N ARG A 103 -21.64 17.98 -3.82
CA ARG A 103 -20.83 17.38 -2.76
C ARG A 103 -21.70 16.57 -1.79
N THR A 104 -22.85 17.11 -1.36
CA THR A 104 -23.79 16.39 -0.49
C THR A 104 -24.29 15.11 -1.13
N ASP A 105 -24.74 15.17 -2.39
CA ASP A 105 -25.25 14.02 -3.13
C ASP A 105 -24.16 12.95 -3.30
N TRP A 106 -22.96 13.37 -3.69
CA TRP A 106 -21.79 12.49 -3.81
C TRP A 106 -21.43 11.82 -2.48
N CYS A 107 -21.40 12.58 -1.39
CA CYS A 107 -21.13 12.04 -0.06
C CYS A 107 -22.21 11.06 0.43
N ASN A 108 -23.48 11.34 0.13
CA ASN A 108 -24.57 10.44 0.46
C ASN A 108 -24.43 9.10 -0.28
N ALA A 109 -24.04 9.12 -1.56
CA ALA A 109 -23.81 7.91 -2.35
C ALA A 109 -22.66 7.06 -1.81
N ARG A 110 -21.62 7.67 -1.23
CA ARG A 110 -20.41 6.98 -0.74
C ARG A 110 -20.50 6.50 0.71
N ARG A 111 -21.46 6.99 1.51
CA ARG A 111 -21.52 6.72 2.95
C ARG A 111 -21.50 5.23 3.29
N ALA A 112 -22.27 4.41 2.58
CA ALA A 112 -22.34 2.97 2.83
C ALA A 112 -21.03 2.24 2.48
N GLU A 113 -20.34 2.67 1.43
CA GLU A 113 -19.05 2.11 1.02
C GLU A 113 -17.95 2.47 2.03
N ILE A 114 -17.93 3.72 2.49
CA ILE A 114 -17.00 4.18 3.53
C ILE A 114 -17.20 3.37 4.82
N ALA A 115 -18.45 3.15 5.24
CA ALA A 115 -18.73 2.34 6.43
C ALA A 115 -18.29 0.87 6.28
N ARG A 116 -18.47 0.29 5.09
CA ARG A 116 -17.98 -1.07 4.80
C ARG A 116 -16.45 -1.15 4.82
N MET A 117 -15.78 -0.16 4.21
CA MET A 117 -14.33 -0.08 4.24
C MET A 117 -13.80 0.06 5.67
N ASP A 118 -14.41 0.93 6.49
CA ASP A 118 -14.05 1.10 7.90
C ASP A 118 -14.19 -0.20 8.68
N ALA A 119 -15.34 -0.90 8.56
CA ALA A 119 -15.57 -2.17 9.23
C ALA A 119 -14.54 -3.25 8.82
N MET A 120 -14.28 -3.39 7.52
CA MET A 120 -13.29 -4.32 6.98
C MET A 120 -11.88 -3.97 7.49
N LEU A 121 -11.48 -2.70 7.36
CA LEU A 121 -10.14 -2.23 7.77
C LEU A 121 -9.95 -2.24 9.27
N SER A 122 -11.00 -2.17 10.08
CA SER A 122 -10.93 -2.32 11.54
C SER A 122 -10.78 -3.79 11.97
N GLY A 123 -11.26 -4.74 11.15
CA GLY A 123 -11.25 -6.17 11.44
C GLY A 123 -9.92 -6.90 11.20
N PRO A 124 -9.91 -8.23 11.38
CA PRO A 124 -8.75 -9.08 11.09
C PRO A 124 -8.41 -9.11 9.59
N GLU A 125 -9.40 -8.96 8.72
CA GLU A 125 -9.21 -8.86 7.27
C GLU A 125 -8.32 -7.65 6.90
N GLY A 126 -8.62 -6.47 7.45
CA GLY A 126 -7.78 -5.28 7.26
C GLY A 126 -6.35 -5.45 7.76
N ALA A 127 -6.15 -6.19 8.86
CA ALA A 127 -4.81 -6.49 9.37
C ALA A 127 -4.06 -7.44 8.41
N ALA A 128 -4.72 -8.49 7.92
CA ALA A 128 -4.14 -9.43 6.96
C ALA A 128 -3.76 -8.72 5.65
N LEU A 129 -4.64 -7.84 5.14
CA LEU A 129 -4.38 -7.08 3.92
C LEU A 129 -3.17 -6.15 4.08
N ALA A 130 -3.06 -5.44 5.20
CA ALA A 130 -1.90 -4.58 5.47
C ALA A 130 -0.59 -5.39 5.57
N GLN A 131 -0.62 -6.55 6.23
CA GLN A 131 0.55 -7.45 6.31
C GLN A 131 0.96 -7.99 4.93
N GLN A 132 -0.01 -8.39 4.10
CA GLN A 132 0.26 -8.84 2.73
C GLN A 132 0.90 -7.72 1.89
N ALA A 133 0.39 -6.50 2.01
CA ALA A 133 0.97 -5.34 1.34
C ALA A 133 2.41 -5.04 1.81
N GLU A 134 2.70 -5.19 3.11
CA GLU A 134 4.05 -5.02 3.64
C GLU A 134 5.01 -6.13 3.22
N ALA A 135 4.55 -7.39 3.19
CA ALA A 135 5.37 -8.52 2.77
C ALA A 135 5.82 -8.40 1.31
N ALA A 136 5.01 -7.81 0.44
CA ALA A 136 5.36 -7.54 -0.96
C ALA A 136 6.42 -6.43 -1.16
N ARG A 137 6.91 -5.79 -0.08
CA ARG A 137 8.02 -4.80 -0.16
C ARG A 137 9.40 -5.43 -0.29
N GLN A 138 9.55 -6.66 0.22
CA GLN A 138 10.81 -7.41 0.28
C GLN A 138 11.08 -8.09 -1.07
#